data_AF-A0A1G3AQZ7-F1
#
_entry.id   AF-A0A1G3AQZ7-F1
#
_cell.length_a   1.000
_cell.length_b   1.000
_cell.length_c   1.000
_cell.angle_alpha   90.00
_cell.angle_beta   90.00
_cell.angle_gamma   90.00
#
_symmetry.space_group_name_H-M   'P 1'
#
loop_
_entity.id
_entity.type
_entity.pdbx_description
1 polymer ?
#
loop_
_entity_poly.entity_id
_entity_poly.type
_entity_poly.pdbx_seq_one_letter_code
_entity_poly.pdbx_strand_id
1 'polypeptide(L)'
;MKEWPEGGPELAWSTKGIGEGFSSVAIAGGLIYTGGNVGENTVVTALDMEGNIQWQTENDKAWTNSPAGTRGTPTVDGNRLFDQSPLGEVVCLDAKSGERIWGLNVLEQFGANNITWALAESLLVDGNHLISCPGGEKASVVALDKATGQTVWASPSTGEQTSYATPTLAECQGMRMILAMNAKALIGISADSGDLLFRHEHLTEYDVNALKPIYHDGHVFISSGYGSGSELLKISADGGHQRAPCEAWSVGRAGVQRVWESKELDNHHGGVILLDGYLYGSGFRGDWICLEWESGKLMYAEPGVDKGSLTYADGMLYTLSENRKVGLVEAVPTGHAVKSQFELPSGGQGKSWAHPVVCGGRLYLRHSDQLSAYNVRAEP
;
A
#
# COMPACT_ATOMS: atom_id res chain seq x y z
N MET A 1 6.31 13.34 19.82
CA MET A 1 7.69 13.73 20.23
C MET A 1 8.40 14.25 18.97
N LYS A 2 9.29 15.26 19.08
CA LYS A 2 9.96 15.87 17.91
C LYS A 2 11.42 15.45 17.71
N GLU A 3 11.99 14.77 18.70
CA GLU A 3 13.35 14.24 18.71
C GLU A 3 13.38 13.09 19.72
N TRP A 4 14.00 11.96 19.36
CA TRP A 4 14.16 10.81 20.25
C TRP A 4 15.49 10.85 21.02
N PRO A 5 15.58 10.20 22.19
CA PRO A 5 16.85 9.97 22.88
C PRO A 5 17.86 9.17 22.03
N GLU A 6 19.13 9.22 22.42
CA GLU A 6 20.16 8.33 21.87
C GLU A 6 19.75 6.85 22.08
N GLY A 7 19.75 6.07 20.99
CA GLY A 7 19.26 4.69 20.99
C GLY A 7 17.76 4.54 20.65
N GLY A 8 17.03 5.65 20.49
CA GLY A 8 15.64 5.67 20.05
C GLY A 8 14.63 5.87 21.18
N PRO A 9 13.33 5.90 20.83
CA PRO A 9 12.25 5.98 21.81
C PRO A 9 12.21 4.73 22.71
N GLU A 10 11.57 4.83 23.87
CA GLU A 10 11.39 3.70 24.78
C GLU A 10 10.64 2.55 24.09
N LEU A 11 11.23 1.34 24.11
CA LEU A 11 10.58 0.12 23.66
C LEU A 11 9.53 -0.31 24.69
N ALA A 12 8.25 -0.19 24.35
CA ALA A 12 7.14 -0.59 25.22
C ALA A 12 7.01 -2.12 25.29
N TRP A 13 7.08 -2.79 24.13
CA TRP A 13 7.06 -4.24 24.02
C TRP A 13 7.56 -4.70 22.65
N SER A 14 7.87 -5.99 22.55
CA SER A 14 8.20 -6.66 21.31
C SER A 14 7.66 -8.09 21.32
N THR A 15 7.05 -8.50 20.21
CA THR A 15 6.42 -9.81 20.05
C THR A 15 6.97 -10.54 18.84
N LYS A 16 7.24 -11.84 19.01
CA LYS A 16 7.58 -12.78 17.93
C LYS A 16 6.47 -13.80 17.73
N GLY A 17 6.50 -14.50 16.60
CA GLY A 17 5.52 -15.54 16.27
C GLY A 17 4.35 -15.04 15.41
N ILE A 18 4.43 -13.82 14.89
CA ILE A 18 3.47 -13.27 13.91
C ILE A 18 3.75 -13.71 12.47
N GLY A 19 4.78 -14.53 12.28
CA GLY A 19 5.18 -15.12 11.01
C GLY A 19 6.06 -14.22 10.13
N GLU A 20 6.83 -14.85 9.24
CA GLU A 20 7.71 -14.15 8.29
C GLU A 20 6.88 -13.34 7.29
N GLY A 21 7.23 -12.07 7.08
CA GLY A 21 6.58 -11.22 6.08
C GLY A 21 6.86 -9.74 6.26
N PHE A 22 6.15 -8.96 5.45
CA PHE A 22 6.29 -7.51 5.28
C PHE A 22 4.97 -6.77 5.47
N SER A 23 3.88 -7.47 5.80
CA SER A 23 2.59 -6.87 6.16
C SER A 23 2.78 -5.88 7.32
N SER A 24 2.24 -4.68 7.19
CA SER A 24 2.24 -3.68 8.25
C SER A 24 1.24 -4.08 9.35
N VAL A 25 0.72 -3.12 10.11
CA VAL A 25 -0.33 -3.37 11.10
C VAL A 25 -1.57 -2.53 10.85
N ALA A 26 -2.73 -3.15 10.98
CA ALA A 26 -4.00 -2.43 11.14
C ALA A 26 -4.38 -2.41 12.62
N ILE A 27 -4.84 -1.28 13.13
CA ILE A 27 -5.19 -1.11 14.55
C ILE A 27 -6.64 -0.63 14.63
N ALA A 28 -7.51 -1.44 15.23
CA ALA A 28 -8.93 -1.14 15.36
C ALA A 28 -9.54 -1.91 16.55
N GLY A 29 -10.53 -1.30 17.22
CA GLY A 29 -11.26 -1.99 18.29
C GLY A 29 -10.41 -2.42 19.50
N GLY A 30 -9.23 -1.82 19.71
CA GLY A 30 -8.29 -2.22 20.76
C GLY A 30 -7.43 -3.45 20.42
N LEU A 31 -7.40 -3.86 19.15
CA LEU A 31 -6.58 -4.94 18.64
C LEU A 31 -5.65 -4.45 17.52
N ILE A 32 -4.56 -5.19 17.34
CA ILE A 32 -3.55 -5.00 16.30
C ILE A 32 -3.58 -6.23 15.40
N TYR A 33 -3.66 -6.04 14.09
CA TYR A 33 -3.79 -7.11 13.10
C TYR A 33 -2.66 -7.06 12.09
N THR A 34 -2.11 -8.23 11.75
CA THR A 34 -1.03 -8.35 10.77
C THR A 34 -1.02 -9.75 10.13
N GLY A 35 -0.44 -9.89 8.95
CA GLY A 35 -0.32 -11.19 8.26
C GLY A 35 1.13 -11.69 8.20
N GLY A 36 1.39 -12.99 8.28
CA GLY A 36 2.74 -13.56 8.15
C GLY A 36 2.73 -15.05 7.85
N ASN A 37 3.85 -15.58 7.37
CA ASN A 37 4.02 -17.02 7.21
C ASN A 37 4.34 -17.66 8.57
N VAL A 38 3.47 -18.55 9.04
CA VAL A 38 3.69 -19.39 10.23
C VAL A 38 3.73 -20.83 9.76
N GLY A 39 4.92 -21.44 9.77
CA GLY A 39 5.12 -22.76 9.17
C GLY A 39 4.86 -22.75 7.66
N GLU A 40 3.97 -23.62 7.20
CA GLU A 40 3.64 -23.76 5.77
C GLU A 40 2.44 -22.88 5.33
N ASN A 41 1.91 -22.05 6.23
CA ASN A 41 0.68 -21.30 6.02
C ASN A 41 0.91 -19.78 6.12
N THR A 42 0.19 -19.01 5.31
CA THR A 42 -0.06 -17.59 5.53
C THR A 42 -1.16 -17.45 6.59
N VAL A 43 -0.85 -16.71 7.66
CA VAL A 43 -1.67 -16.60 8.87
C VAL A 43 -1.94 -15.12 9.18
N VAL A 44 -3.19 -14.80 9.49
CA VAL A 44 -3.58 -13.52 10.10
C VAL A 44 -3.45 -13.66 11.62
N THR A 45 -2.73 -12.73 12.25
CA THR A 45 -2.54 -12.69 13.70
C THR A 45 -3.17 -11.44 14.28
N ALA A 46 -3.92 -11.59 15.36
CA ALA A 46 -4.37 -10.47 16.19
C ALA A 46 -3.60 -10.43 17.53
N LEU A 47 -3.23 -9.24 17.94
CA LEU A 47 -2.60 -8.95 19.23
C LEU A 47 -3.45 -7.92 20.00
N ASP A 48 -3.37 -7.96 21.32
CA ASP A 48 -3.82 -6.82 22.14
C ASP A 48 -2.82 -5.65 22.06
N MET A 49 -3.17 -4.54 22.70
CA MET A 49 -2.33 -3.34 22.69
C MET A 49 -1.04 -3.50 23.49
N GLU A 50 -0.91 -4.57 24.26
CA GLU A 50 0.26 -4.95 25.07
C GLU A 50 1.16 -5.95 24.32
N GLY A 51 0.79 -6.33 23.10
CA GLY A 51 1.57 -7.22 22.23
C GLY A 51 1.32 -8.70 22.49
N ASN A 52 0.30 -9.09 23.26
CA ASN A 52 -0.03 -10.50 23.46
C ASN A 52 -0.91 -10.99 22.30
N ILE A 53 -0.52 -12.11 21.68
CA ILE A 53 -1.30 -12.78 20.64
C ILE A 53 -2.63 -13.24 21.23
N GLN A 54 -3.74 -12.78 20.65
CA GLN A 54 -5.10 -13.14 21.06
C GLN A 54 -5.62 -14.31 20.24
N TRP A 55 -5.38 -14.29 18.92
CA TRP A 55 -5.75 -15.37 18.01
C TRP A 55 -4.87 -15.36 16.76
N GLN A 56 -4.82 -16.52 16.09
CA GLN A 56 -4.17 -16.73 14.81
C GLN A 56 -5.07 -17.59 13.93
N THR A 57 -5.31 -17.15 12.70
CA THR A 57 -6.16 -17.84 11.74
C THR A 57 -5.42 -18.04 10.42
N GLU A 58 -5.38 -19.28 9.94
CA GLU A 58 -4.83 -19.62 8.64
C GLU A 58 -5.70 -19.02 7.53
N ASN A 59 -5.08 -18.28 6.61
CA ASN A 59 -5.73 -17.79 5.39
C ASN A 59 -5.49 -18.76 4.23
N ASP A 60 -4.22 -19.09 3.96
CA ASP A 60 -3.83 -19.88 2.79
C ASP A 60 -2.46 -20.54 2.99
N LYS A 61 -1.95 -21.24 1.98
CA LYS A 61 -0.55 -21.70 1.92
C LYS A 61 0.43 -20.53 1.86
N ALA A 62 1.56 -20.71 2.51
CA ALA A 62 2.64 -19.74 2.53
C ALA A 62 3.25 -19.53 1.13
N TRP A 63 3.51 -18.27 0.77
CA TRP A 63 4.43 -17.94 -0.31
C TRP A 63 5.87 -18.04 0.17
N THR A 64 6.64 -18.94 -0.44
CA THR A 64 7.99 -19.32 -0.01
C THR A 64 9.10 -18.91 -0.98
N ASN A 65 8.75 -18.39 -2.17
CA ASN A 65 9.75 -17.86 -3.10
C ASN A 65 10.35 -16.56 -2.56
N SER A 66 11.60 -16.26 -2.95
CA SER A 66 12.34 -15.12 -2.41
C SER A 66 11.81 -13.77 -2.92
N PRO A 67 11.51 -12.79 -2.03
CA PRO A 67 11.45 -12.94 -0.58
C PRO A 67 10.11 -13.54 -0.11
N ALA A 68 10.18 -14.44 0.86
CA ALA A 68 9.03 -15.15 1.41
C ALA A 68 8.15 -14.24 2.28
N GLY A 69 6.91 -14.68 2.52
CA GLY A 69 5.96 -13.99 3.39
C GLY A 69 4.97 -13.09 2.67
N THR A 70 3.95 -12.65 3.41
CA THR A 70 2.92 -11.74 2.91
C THR A 70 3.35 -10.28 2.97
N ARG A 71 2.84 -9.48 2.04
CA ARG A 71 3.11 -8.03 1.90
C ARG A 71 1.86 -7.19 2.15
N GLY A 72 0.68 -7.72 1.79
CA GLY A 72 -0.62 -7.08 2.04
C GLY A 72 -0.90 -6.96 3.54
N THR A 73 -1.58 -5.88 3.93
CA THR A 73 -1.98 -5.63 5.32
C THR A 73 -3.47 -5.92 5.48
N PRO A 74 -3.90 -6.67 6.52
CA PRO A 74 -5.31 -6.87 6.80
C PRO A 74 -6.07 -5.55 6.91
N THR A 75 -7.28 -5.51 6.37
CA THR A 75 -8.17 -4.34 6.39
C THR A 75 -9.33 -4.61 7.35
N VAL A 76 -9.61 -3.67 8.26
CA VAL A 76 -10.66 -3.81 9.26
C VAL A 76 -11.79 -2.81 8.99
N ASP A 77 -13.02 -3.30 8.97
CA ASP A 77 -14.23 -2.48 8.87
C ASP A 77 -15.29 -2.98 9.86
N GLY A 78 -15.55 -2.19 10.89
CA GLY A 78 -16.46 -2.56 11.99
C GLY A 78 -16.00 -3.83 12.71
N ASN A 79 -16.80 -4.89 12.65
CA ASN A 79 -16.50 -6.20 13.25
C ASN A 79 -15.92 -7.22 12.25
N ARG A 80 -15.60 -6.79 11.02
CA ARG A 80 -15.02 -7.65 9.99
C ARG A 80 -13.56 -7.31 9.77
N LEU A 81 -12.76 -8.33 9.53
CA LEU A 81 -11.40 -8.21 9.03
C LEU A 81 -11.30 -8.93 7.70
N PHE A 82 -10.64 -8.29 6.73
CA PHE A 82 -10.40 -8.81 5.40
C PHE A 82 -8.91 -8.94 5.15
N ASP A 83 -8.47 -10.05 4.57
CA ASP A 83 -7.08 -10.27 4.18
C ASP A 83 -7.01 -10.93 2.81
N GLN A 84 -5.96 -10.64 2.05
CA GLN A 84 -5.66 -11.30 0.78
C GLN A 84 -4.30 -11.98 0.87
N SER A 85 -4.28 -13.30 0.68
CA SER A 85 -3.05 -14.07 0.67
C SER A 85 -2.20 -13.74 -0.56
N PRO A 86 -0.89 -13.98 -0.53
CA PRO A 86 -0.03 -13.90 -1.72
C PRO A 86 -0.51 -14.77 -2.90
N LEU A 87 -1.27 -15.83 -2.63
CA LEU A 87 -1.79 -16.75 -3.64
C LEU A 87 -3.25 -16.47 -4.02
N GLY A 88 -3.82 -15.35 -3.56
CA GLY A 88 -5.12 -14.85 -3.99
C GLY A 88 -6.31 -15.29 -3.15
N GLU A 89 -6.13 -16.01 -2.05
CA GLU A 89 -7.23 -16.27 -1.12
C GLU A 89 -7.61 -14.98 -0.39
N VAL A 90 -8.81 -14.48 -0.69
CA VAL A 90 -9.46 -13.41 0.05
C VAL A 90 -10.32 -14.04 1.13
N VAL A 91 -10.12 -13.63 2.37
CA VAL A 91 -10.87 -14.12 3.52
C VAL A 91 -11.55 -12.98 4.27
N CYS A 92 -12.73 -13.25 4.80
CA CYS A 92 -13.41 -12.43 5.79
C CYS A 92 -13.47 -13.17 7.13
N LEU A 93 -12.92 -12.54 8.16
CA LEU A 93 -12.88 -13.03 9.52
C LEU A 93 -13.71 -12.14 10.45
N ASP A 94 -14.26 -12.72 11.50
CA ASP A 94 -14.71 -11.92 12.65
C ASP A 94 -13.47 -11.29 13.29
N ALA A 95 -13.44 -9.96 13.36
CA ALA A 95 -12.25 -9.23 13.79
C ALA A 95 -11.89 -9.51 15.26
N LYS A 96 -12.83 -9.95 16.09
CA LYS A 96 -12.60 -10.20 17.51
C LYS A 96 -12.15 -11.63 17.77
N SER A 97 -12.78 -12.62 17.15
CA SER A 97 -12.50 -14.04 17.39
C SER A 97 -11.52 -14.67 16.40
N GLY A 98 -11.33 -14.06 15.22
CA GLY A 98 -10.58 -14.66 14.12
C GLY A 98 -11.35 -15.75 13.37
N GLU A 99 -12.63 -15.98 13.68
CA GLU A 99 -13.45 -17.01 13.02
C GLU A 99 -13.69 -16.67 11.55
N ARG A 100 -13.47 -17.64 10.66
CA ARG A 100 -13.73 -17.48 9.22
C ARG A 100 -15.23 -17.40 8.94
N ILE A 101 -15.64 -16.31 8.29
CA ILE A 101 -17.03 -16.09 7.87
C ILE A 101 -17.23 -16.57 6.43
N TRP A 102 -16.34 -16.14 5.53
CA TRP A 102 -16.32 -16.56 4.14
C TRP A 102 -14.90 -16.43 3.57
N GLY A 103 -14.62 -17.08 2.45
CA GLY A 103 -13.40 -16.86 1.66
C GLY A 103 -13.53 -17.41 0.25
N LEU A 104 -12.71 -16.88 -0.66
CA LEU A 104 -12.62 -17.27 -2.06
C LEU A 104 -11.24 -16.95 -2.62
N ASN A 105 -10.82 -17.68 -3.65
CA ASN A 105 -9.60 -17.36 -4.37
C ASN A 105 -9.89 -16.49 -5.60
N VAL A 106 -9.41 -15.25 -5.61
CA VAL A 106 -9.68 -14.31 -6.71
C VAL A 106 -8.95 -14.69 -8.00
N LEU A 107 -7.79 -15.35 -7.92
CA LEU A 107 -7.07 -15.80 -9.10
C LEU A 107 -7.84 -16.93 -9.80
N GLU A 108 -8.32 -17.91 -9.03
CA GLU A 108 -9.12 -19.02 -9.57
C GLU A 108 -10.46 -18.54 -10.13
N GLN A 109 -11.21 -17.75 -9.36
CA GLN A 109 -12.54 -17.27 -9.74
C GLN A 109 -12.49 -16.45 -11.03
N PHE A 110 -11.51 -15.55 -11.15
CA PHE A 110 -11.38 -14.64 -12.29
C PHE A 110 -10.38 -15.12 -13.35
N GLY A 111 -9.86 -16.35 -13.24
CA GLY A 111 -8.96 -16.93 -14.25
C GLY A 111 -7.69 -16.11 -14.44
N ALA A 112 -7.16 -15.56 -13.35
CA ALA A 112 -5.94 -14.77 -13.33
C ALA A 112 -4.74 -15.66 -12.98
N ASN A 113 -3.56 -15.24 -13.40
CA ASN A 113 -2.30 -15.88 -13.01
C ASN A 113 -1.65 -15.08 -11.89
N ASN A 114 -0.98 -15.78 -10.96
CA ASN A 114 -0.14 -15.10 -9.99
C ASN A 114 1.06 -14.40 -10.68
N ILE A 115 1.63 -13.42 -10.00
CA ILE A 115 2.73 -12.58 -10.50
C ILE A 115 4.06 -12.93 -9.83
N THR A 116 5.17 -12.42 -10.37
CA THR A 116 6.55 -12.79 -10.01
C THR A 116 6.84 -12.79 -8.51
N TRP A 117 6.34 -11.79 -7.77
CA TRP A 117 6.53 -11.66 -6.32
C TRP A 117 5.24 -11.81 -5.51
N ALA A 118 4.26 -12.50 -6.09
CA ALA A 118 2.93 -12.74 -5.53
C ALA A 118 2.09 -11.47 -5.29
N LEU A 119 0.81 -11.64 -4.97
CA LEU A 119 -0.06 -10.50 -4.67
C LEU A 119 0.38 -9.78 -3.39
N ALA A 120 0.27 -8.45 -3.40
CA ALA A 120 0.77 -7.58 -2.32
C ALA A 120 -0.20 -6.47 -1.89
N GLU A 121 -1.37 -6.35 -2.55
CA GLU A 121 -2.35 -5.33 -2.19
C GLU A 121 -2.98 -5.58 -0.81
N SER A 122 -3.40 -4.50 -0.17
CA SER A 122 -4.36 -4.55 0.94
C SER A 122 -5.73 -4.26 0.34
N LEU A 123 -6.77 -5.00 0.75
CA LEU A 123 -8.10 -4.86 0.17
C LEU A 123 -8.71 -3.49 0.49
N LEU A 124 -9.46 -2.92 -0.45
CA LEU A 124 -10.11 -1.62 -0.26
C LEU A 124 -11.60 -1.83 0.06
N VAL A 125 -12.06 -1.25 1.17
CA VAL A 125 -13.50 -1.23 1.51
C VAL A 125 -14.14 0.05 0.97
N ASP A 126 -15.23 -0.10 0.22
CA ASP A 126 -16.07 0.99 -0.27
C ASP A 126 -17.55 0.70 0.02
N GLY A 127 -18.07 1.23 1.13
CA GLY A 127 -19.45 0.95 1.55
C GLY A 127 -19.66 -0.55 1.80
N ASN A 128 -20.49 -1.20 0.99
CA ASN A 128 -20.70 -2.66 1.03
C ASN A 128 -19.78 -3.45 0.10
N HIS A 129 -18.95 -2.78 -0.69
CA HIS A 129 -18.02 -3.41 -1.61
C HIS A 129 -16.66 -3.63 -0.95
N LEU A 130 -16.07 -4.77 -1.24
CA LEU A 130 -14.68 -5.09 -0.99
C LEU A 130 -13.99 -5.23 -2.35
N ILE A 131 -13.04 -4.36 -2.62
CA ILE A 131 -12.36 -4.24 -3.90
C ILE A 131 -11.05 -5.04 -3.88
N SER A 132 -10.85 -5.86 -4.91
CA SER A 132 -9.65 -6.64 -5.17
C SER A 132 -9.23 -6.48 -6.63
N CYS A 133 -7.92 -6.54 -6.90
CA CYS A 133 -7.32 -6.36 -8.22
C CYS A 133 -6.64 -7.66 -8.67
N PRO A 134 -7.38 -8.70 -9.12
CA PRO A 134 -6.78 -9.95 -9.57
C PRO A 134 -5.98 -9.78 -10.87
N GLY A 135 -6.36 -8.82 -11.73
CA GLY A 135 -5.82 -8.71 -13.08
C GLY A 135 -6.14 -9.93 -13.95
N GLY A 136 -5.70 -9.92 -15.21
CA GLY A 136 -5.82 -11.08 -16.11
C GLY A 136 -7.09 -11.10 -16.97
N GLU A 137 -7.36 -12.24 -17.61
CA GLU A 137 -8.20 -12.32 -18.81
C GLU A 137 -9.68 -12.00 -18.59
N LYS A 138 -10.25 -12.32 -17.42
CA LYS A 138 -11.69 -12.09 -17.18
C LYS A 138 -11.99 -10.72 -16.60
N ALA A 139 -11.14 -10.19 -15.71
CA ALA A 139 -11.36 -8.91 -15.06
C ALA A 139 -10.05 -8.28 -14.57
N SER A 140 -9.96 -6.95 -14.62
CA SER A 140 -8.85 -6.22 -14.00
C SER A 140 -9.08 -5.95 -12.51
N VAL A 141 -10.27 -5.46 -12.17
CA VAL A 141 -10.70 -5.12 -10.80
C VAL A 141 -12.08 -5.74 -10.55
N VAL A 142 -12.34 -6.18 -9.33
CA VAL A 142 -13.63 -6.75 -8.93
C VAL A 142 -14.12 -6.10 -7.65
N ALA A 143 -15.44 -5.97 -7.53
CA ALA A 143 -16.10 -5.72 -6.25
C ALA A 143 -16.80 -6.97 -5.77
N LEU A 144 -16.52 -7.34 -4.53
CA LEU A 144 -17.20 -8.39 -3.80
C LEU A 144 -18.13 -7.73 -2.77
N ASP A 145 -19.27 -8.35 -2.50
CA ASP A 145 -20.10 -8.00 -1.36
C ASP A 145 -19.33 -8.36 -0.09
N LYS A 146 -18.99 -7.37 0.74
CA LYS A 146 -18.12 -7.57 1.91
C LYS A 146 -18.73 -8.52 2.95
N ALA A 147 -20.05 -8.70 2.95
CA ALA A 147 -20.73 -9.56 3.91
C ALA A 147 -20.72 -11.04 3.49
N THR A 148 -20.66 -11.32 2.18
CA THR A 148 -20.86 -12.67 1.62
C THR A 148 -19.74 -13.17 0.71
N GLY A 149 -18.88 -12.29 0.23
CA GLY A 149 -17.85 -12.59 -0.78
C GLY A 149 -18.39 -12.73 -2.21
N GLN A 150 -19.70 -12.57 -2.43
CA GLN A 150 -20.28 -12.71 -3.77
C GLN A 150 -19.85 -11.55 -4.67
N THR A 151 -19.57 -11.82 -5.95
CA THR A 151 -19.22 -10.76 -6.91
C THR A 151 -20.41 -9.84 -7.15
N VAL A 152 -20.21 -8.53 -6.92
CA VAL A 152 -21.18 -7.48 -7.25
C VAL A 152 -20.96 -7.01 -8.68
N TRP A 153 -19.71 -6.69 -9.02
CA TRP A 153 -19.31 -6.38 -10.39
C TRP A 153 -17.87 -6.84 -10.64
N ALA A 154 -17.56 -7.04 -11.92
CA ALA A 154 -16.22 -7.34 -12.41
C ALA A 154 -15.94 -6.45 -13.62
N SER A 155 -14.87 -5.67 -13.57
CA SER A 155 -14.55 -4.75 -14.65
C SER A 155 -14.12 -5.50 -15.91
N PRO A 156 -14.33 -4.94 -17.12
CA PRO A 156 -13.68 -5.45 -18.32
C PRO A 156 -12.17 -5.59 -18.12
N SER A 157 -11.60 -6.71 -18.58
CA SER A 157 -10.15 -6.90 -18.58
C SER A 157 -9.45 -5.93 -19.52
N THR A 158 -8.31 -5.39 -19.10
CA THR A 158 -7.36 -4.70 -19.99
C THR A 158 -6.35 -5.64 -20.66
N GLY A 159 -6.46 -6.95 -20.44
CA GLY A 159 -5.49 -7.95 -20.91
C GLY A 159 -4.16 -7.96 -20.14
N GLU A 160 -4.04 -7.14 -19.09
CA GLU A 160 -2.83 -7.02 -18.28
C GLU A 160 -2.95 -7.82 -16.98
N GLN A 161 -1.81 -8.29 -16.46
CA GLN A 161 -1.73 -8.77 -15.09
C GLN A 161 -1.88 -7.60 -14.11
N THR A 162 -2.28 -7.93 -12.88
CA THR A 162 -2.24 -6.98 -11.76
C THR A 162 -0.81 -6.59 -11.42
N SER A 163 -0.65 -5.67 -10.49
CA SER A 163 0.65 -5.32 -9.91
C SER A 163 0.60 -5.42 -8.38
N TYR A 164 1.42 -4.64 -7.67
CA TYR A 164 1.67 -4.82 -6.24
C TYR A 164 1.02 -3.74 -5.36
N ALA A 165 0.20 -2.87 -5.95
CA ALA A 165 -0.36 -1.70 -5.29
C ALA A 165 -1.80 -1.91 -4.80
N THR A 166 -2.09 -1.36 -3.62
CA THR A 166 -3.47 -1.20 -3.14
C THR A 166 -4.21 -0.15 -3.99
N PRO A 167 -5.47 -0.38 -4.41
CA PRO A 167 -6.21 0.62 -5.17
C PRO A 167 -6.65 1.81 -4.28
N THR A 168 -7.01 2.91 -4.94
CA THR A 168 -7.51 4.14 -4.30
C THR A 168 -8.93 4.44 -4.76
N LEU A 169 -9.85 4.61 -3.80
CA LEU A 169 -11.15 5.22 -4.07
C LEU A 169 -10.97 6.74 -4.23
N ALA A 170 -11.49 7.30 -5.31
CA ALA A 170 -11.46 8.71 -5.61
C ALA A 170 -12.84 9.20 -6.06
N GLU A 171 -13.11 10.49 -5.88
CA GLU A 171 -14.31 11.13 -6.42
C GLU A 171 -13.89 12.42 -7.13
N CYS A 172 -14.18 12.50 -8.44
CA CYS A 172 -13.89 13.67 -9.26
C CYS A 172 -15.19 14.20 -9.86
N GLN A 173 -15.62 15.41 -9.46
CA GLN A 173 -16.82 16.06 -9.99
C GLN A 173 -18.08 15.16 -9.89
N GLY A 174 -18.23 14.43 -8.78
CA GLY A 174 -19.33 13.49 -8.53
C GLY A 174 -19.16 12.10 -9.18
N MET A 175 -18.10 11.87 -9.94
CA MET A 175 -17.76 10.54 -10.47
C MET A 175 -16.88 9.79 -9.48
N ARG A 176 -17.42 8.74 -8.85
CA ARG A 176 -16.67 7.83 -7.97
C ARG A 176 -15.92 6.79 -8.80
N MET A 177 -14.63 6.62 -8.50
CA MET A 177 -13.76 5.72 -9.25
C MET A 177 -12.78 4.98 -8.35
N ILE A 178 -12.45 3.76 -8.75
CA ILE A 178 -11.33 2.98 -8.26
C ILE A 178 -10.14 3.23 -9.19
N LEU A 179 -9.06 3.76 -8.64
CA LEU A 179 -7.77 3.94 -9.30
C LEU A 179 -6.86 2.76 -8.93
N ALA A 180 -6.51 1.93 -9.90
CA ALA A 180 -5.71 0.72 -9.68
C ALA A 180 -4.50 0.67 -10.62
N MET A 181 -3.39 0.11 -10.13
CA MET A 181 -2.20 -0.14 -10.95
C MET A 181 -2.22 -1.58 -11.45
N ASN A 182 -2.24 -1.74 -12.77
CA ASN A 182 -1.87 -2.99 -13.42
C ASN A 182 -0.37 -3.00 -13.72
N ALA A 183 0.12 -4.10 -14.27
CA ALA A 183 1.51 -4.29 -14.70
C ALA A 183 2.05 -3.13 -15.57
N LYS A 184 1.20 -2.53 -16.43
CA LYS A 184 1.64 -1.58 -17.47
C LYS A 184 0.83 -0.29 -17.54
N ALA A 185 -0.11 -0.09 -16.62
CA ALA A 185 -1.00 1.05 -16.66
C ALA A 185 -1.60 1.40 -15.30
N LEU A 186 -1.91 2.68 -15.14
CA LEU A 186 -2.98 3.13 -14.24
C LEU A 186 -4.31 2.94 -14.96
N ILE A 187 -5.27 2.33 -14.29
CA ILE A 187 -6.65 2.20 -14.78
C ILE A 187 -7.62 2.89 -13.82
N GLY A 188 -8.63 3.53 -14.40
CA GLY A 188 -9.77 4.08 -13.66
C GLY A 188 -11.01 3.24 -13.92
N ILE A 189 -11.66 2.76 -12.85
CA ILE A 189 -12.89 1.97 -12.91
C ILE A 189 -14.00 2.72 -12.19
N SER A 190 -15.21 2.72 -12.71
CA SER A 190 -16.40 3.22 -12.00
C SER A 190 -16.60 2.41 -10.72
N ALA A 191 -16.58 3.06 -9.56
CA ALA A 191 -16.78 2.37 -8.27
C ALA A 191 -18.21 1.79 -8.14
N ASP A 192 -19.18 2.41 -8.83
CA ASP A 192 -20.60 2.06 -8.76
C ASP A 192 -20.98 0.94 -9.75
N SER A 193 -20.40 0.93 -10.96
CA SER A 193 -20.79 -0.01 -12.04
C SER A 193 -19.72 -1.03 -12.41
N GLY A 194 -18.45 -0.79 -12.08
CA GLY A 194 -17.33 -1.61 -12.55
C GLY A 194 -16.88 -1.30 -13.98
N ASP A 195 -17.46 -0.31 -14.65
CA ASP A 195 -17.07 0.06 -16.01
C ASP A 195 -15.65 0.63 -16.05
N LEU A 196 -14.85 0.23 -17.05
CA LEU A 196 -13.55 0.85 -17.34
C LEU A 196 -13.77 2.29 -17.84
N LEU A 197 -13.23 3.27 -17.10
CA LEU A 197 -13.35 4.70 -17.37
C LEU A 197 -12.19 5.24 -18.19
N PHE A 198 -10.98 4.79 -17.91
CA PHE A 198 -9.78 5.15 -18.68
C PHE A 198 -8.65 4.16 -18.41
N ARG A 199 -7.65 4.18 -19.30
CA ARG A 199 -6.35 3.52 -19.14
C ARG A 199 -5.26 4.52 -19.50
N HIS A 200 -4.28 4.67 -18.62
CA HIS A 200 -3.08 5.48 -18.84
C HIS A 200 -1.85 4.59 -18.75
N GLU A 201 -1.10 4.46 -19.83
CA GLU A 201 0.11 3.63 -19.86
C GLU A 201 1.19 4.18 -18.91
N HIS A 202 1.74 3.29 -18.09
CA HIS A 202 2.86 3.55 -17.20
C HIS A 202 3.73 2.30 -17.13
N LEU A 203 4.83 2.31 -17.89
CA LEU A 203 5.74 1.18 -18.04
C LEU A 203 6.89 1.27 -17.04
N THR A 204 7.31 0.12 -16.55
CA THR A 204 8.43 -0.01 -15.61
C THR A 204 9.20 -1.30 -15.87
N GLU A 205 10.45 -1.34 -15.43
CA GLU A 205 11.20 -2.60 -15.40
C GLU A 205 10.47 -3.62 -14.51
N TYR A 206 10.45 -4.88 -14.96
CA TYR A 206 9.83 -6.02 -14.30
C TYR A 206 8.31 -5.91 -14.01
N ASP A 207 7.60 -4.97 -14.63
CA ASP A 207 6.15 -4.76 -14.41
C ASP A 207 5.79 -4.48 -12.92
N VAL A 208 6.70 -3.85 -12.17
CA VAL A 208 6.55 -3.51 -10.74
C VAL A 208 6.00 -2.10 -10.54
N ASN A 209 4.68 -2.01 -10.43
CA ASN A 209 3.96 -0.82 -9.96
C ASN A 209 3.45 -1.08 -8.53
N ALA A 210 4.20 -0.63 -7.53
CA ALA A 210 3.94 -0.96 -6.12
C ALA A 210 3.54 0.25 -5.25
N LEU A 211 3.41 1.44 -5.82
CA LEU A 211 2.86 2.60 -5.12
C LEU A 211 1.33 2.65 -5.28
N LYS A 212 0.62 2.77 -4.15
CA LYS A 212 -0.81 3.11 -4.14
C LYS A 212 -1.01 4.48 -4.81
N PRO A 213 -1.84 4.61 -5.87
CA PRO A 213 -2.10 5.90 -6.51
C PRO A 213 -2.58 6.96 -5.52
N ILE A 214 -2.00 8.15 -5.53
CA ILE A 214 -2.36 9.23 -4.62
C ILE A 214 -3.30 10.19 -5.33
N TYR A 215 -4.56 10.24 -4.90
CA TYR A 215 -5.56 11.14 -5.45
C TYR A 215 -5.70 12.40 -4.61
N HIS A 216 -5.70 13.56 -5.25
CA HIS A 216 -6.02 14.84 -4.62
C HIS A 216 -6.53 15.85 -5.66
N ASP A 217 -7.68 16.47 -5.36
CA ASP A 217 -8.30 17.57 -6.14
C ASP A 217 -8.29 17.35 -7.67
N GLY A 218 -8.89 16.26 -8.13
CA GLY A 218 -8.97 15.94 -9.56
C GLY A 218 -7.67 15.43 -10.19
N HIS A 219 -6.61 15.26 -9.42
CA HIS A 219 -5.33 14.76 -9.91
C HIS A 219 -4.94 13.45 -9.23
N VAL A 220 -4.18 12.62 -9.94
CA VAL A 220 -3.62 11.37 -9.45
C VAL A 220 -2.12 11.34 -9.70
N PHE A 221 -1.36 11.09 -8.64
CA PHE A 221 0.07 10.84 -8.70
C PHE A 221 0.36 9.34 -8.67
N ILE A 222 1.25 8.92 -9.55
CA ILE A 222 1.78 7.55 -9.62
C ILE A 222 3.30 7.59 -9.70
N SER A 223 3.96 6.55 -9.20
CA SER A 223 5.41 6.40 -9.27
C SER A 223 5.79 4.94 -9.25
N SER A 224 6.88 4.64 -9.97
CA SER A 224 7.49 3.32 -9.99
C SER A 224 9.02 3.44 -9.95
N GLY A 225 9.65 2.40 -9.39
CA GLY A 225 11.09 2.30 -9.22
C GLY A 225 11.84 2.08 -10.54
N TYR A 226 13.09 1.64 -10.43
CA TYR A 226 13.92 1.26 -11.58
C TYR A 226 14.11 2.38 -12.62
N GLY A 227 14.10 3.65 -12.19
CA GLY A 227 14.22 4.80 -13.09
C GLY A 227 12.95 5.13 -13.90
N SER A 228 11.82 4.49 -13.62
CA SER A 228 10.52 4.84 -14.24
C SER A 228 10.08 6.24 -13.84
N GLY A 229 10.28 6.61 -12.57
CA GLY A 229 10.02 7.95 -12.07
C GLY A 229 8.57 8.10 -11.61
N SER A 230 7.99 9.26 -11.87
CA SER A 230 6.64 9.60 -11.45
C SER A 230 5.92 10.52 -12.42
N GLU A 231 4.60 10.49 -12.36
CA GLU A 231 3.70 11.31 -13.17
C GLU A 231 2.58 11.87 -12.30
N LEU A 232 2.17 13.10 -12.59
CA LEU A 232 0.90 13.63 -12.14
C LEU A 232 -0.06 13.71 -13.31
N LEU A 233 -1.25 13.13 -13.15
CA LEU A 233 -2.28 13.09 -14.17
C LEU A 233 -3.51 13.85 -13.66
N LYS A 234 -4.12 14.64 -14.53
CA LYS A 234 -5.41 15.29 -14.30
C LYS A 234 -6.52 14.42 -14.85
N ILE A 235 -7.55 14.21 -14.05
CA ILE A 235 -8.76 13.48 -14.42
C ILE A 235 -9.87 14.49 -14.72
N SER A 236 -10.65 14.23 -15.78
CA SER A 236 -11.79 15.05 -16.15
C SER A 236 -13.04 14.18 -16.33
N ALA A 237 -14.16 14.57 -15.71
CA ALA A 237 -15.42 13.83 -15.77
C ALA A 237 -16.18 14.06 -17.09
N ASP A 238 -15.89 15.16 -17.77
CA ASP A 238 -16.25 15.38 -19.15
C ASP A 238 -15.26 14.58 -20.01
N GLY A 239 -15.69 13.47 -20.60
CA GLY A 239 -14.91 12.67 -21.54
C GLY A 239 -14.35 13.54 -22.67
N GLY A 240 -13.22 14.17 -22.43
CA GLY A 240 -12.42 14.87 -23.41
C GLY A 240 -12.00 13.81 -24.40
N HIS A 241 -12.56 13.85 -25.59
CA HIS A 241 -12.15 12.99 -26.69
C HIS A 241 -10.71 13.34 -27.09
N GLN A 242 -9.72 12.89 -26.34
CA GLN A 242 -8.39 12.75 -26.87
C GLN A 242 -8.34 11.42 -27.62
N ARG A 243 -8.67 11.50 -28.92
CA ARG A 243 -8.23 10.50 -29.87
C ARG A 243 -6.69 10.49 -29.83
N ALA A 244 -6.10 9.51 -29.16
CA ALA A 244 -4.74 9.11 -29.52
C ALA A 244 -4.73 8.72 -31.02
N PRO A 245 -3.75 9.15 -31.83
CA PRO A 245 -3.76 8.91 -33.29
C PRO A 245 -3.63 7.44 -33.69
N CYS A 246 -3.43 6.54 -32.73
CA CYS A 246 -3.31 5.11 -32.94
C CYS A 246 -3.79 4.41 -31.67
N GLU A 247 -4.92 3.70 -31.75
CA GLU A 247 -5.28 2.48 -30.98
C GLU A 247 -6.79 2.31 -30.90
N ALA A 248 -7.24 1.07 -31.11
CA ALA A 248 -8.63 0.71 -31.35
C ALA A 248 -9.49 0.53 -30.08
N TRP A 249 -9.14 1.18 -28.98
CA TRP A 249 -9.86 1.12 -27.70
C TRP A 249 -10.23 2.52 -27.23
N SER A 250 -11.27 3.11 -27.84
CA SER A 250 -11.91 4.30 -27.29
C SER A 250 -13.05 3.87 -26.37
N VAL A 251 -12.73 3.61 -25.11
CA VAL A 251 -13.75 3.50 -24.05
C VAL A 251 -13.32 4.38 -22.91
N GLY A 252 -14.03 5.49 -22.71
CA GLY A 252 -13.86 6.29 -21.51
C GLY A 252 -14.78 7.50 -21.43
N ARG A 253 -15.67 7.49 -20.43
CA ARG A 253 -16.49 8.65 -20.05
C ARG A 253 -15.68 9.71 -19.28
N ALA A 254 -14.39 9.45 -19.02
CA ALA A 254 -13.48 10.36 -18.33
C ALA A 254 -12.20 10.59 -19.16
N GLY A 255 -11.69 11.82 -19.14
CA GLY A 255 -10.39 12.17 -19.71
C GLY A 255 -9.26 11.99 -18.68
N VAL A 256 -8.08 11.59 -19.14
CA VAL A 256 -6.85 11.60 -18.34
C VAL A 256 -5.76 12.31 -19.12
N GLN A 257 -5.09 13.27 -18.49
CA GLN A 257 -4.02 14.05 -19.12
C GLN A 257 -2.83 14.18 -18.17
N ARG A 258 -1.63 13.87 -18.66
CA ARG A 258 -0.40 14.15 -17.92
C ARG A 258 -0.20 15.65 -17.73
N VAL A 259 -0.07 16.07 -16.48
CA VAL A 259 0.28 17.45 -16.09
C VAL A 259 1.79 17.62 -16.12
N TRP A 260 2.50 16.70 -15.48
CA TRP A 260 3.97 16.65 -15.49
C TRP A 260 4.46 15.21 -15.28
N GLU A 261 5.74 15.00 -15.59
CA GLU A 261 6.51 13.80 -15.27
C GLU A 261 7.85 14.19 -14.64
N SER A 262 8.41 13.31 -13.82
CA SER A 262 9.71 13.50 -13.17
C SER A 262 10.47 12.18 -13.06
N LYS A 263 11.78 12.22 -13.27
CA LYS A 263 12.69 11.08 -13.03
C LYS A 263 13.34 11.11 -11.66
N GLU A 264 13.08 12.15 -10.88
CA GLU A 264 13.71 12.34 -9.58
C GLU A 264 13.12 11.37 -8.55
N LEU A 265 11.82 11.46 -8.28
CA LEU A 265 11.10 10.55 -7.38
C LEU A 265 10.66 9.29 -8.14
N ASP A 266 11.51 8.26 -8.12
CA ASP A 266 11.26 6.91 -8.63
C ASP A 266 10.97 5.94 -7.47
N ASN A 267 9.86 6.16 -6.74
CA ASN A 267 9.53 5.32 -5.59
C ASN A 267 9.29 3.87 -6.02
N HIS A 268 10.11 2.95 -5.49
CA HIS A 268 9.98 1.53 -5.79
C HIS A 268 8.87 0.85 -4.99
N HIS A 269 8.84 1.11 -3.68
CA HIS A 269 7.82 0.72 -2.71
C HIS A 269 8.08 1.53 -1.42
N GLY A 270 7.26 1.37 -0.40
CA GLY A 270 7.42 2.07 0.89
C GLY A 270 6.63 3.38 0.99
N GLY A 271 6.01 3.80 -0.10
CA GLY A 271 5.01 4.87 -0.11
C GLY A 271 5.57 6.26 -0.40
N VAL A 272 4.62 7.17 -0.63
CA VAL A 272 4.82 8.61 -0.79
C VAL A 272 3.70 9.30 -0.01
N ILE A 273 4.02 10.39 0.69
CA ILE A 273 3.05 11.21 1.42
C ILE A 273 2.86 12.54 0.71
N LEU A 274 1.62 12.86 0.36
CA LEU A 274 1.23 14.22 -0.03
C LEU A 274 0.85 15.01 1.22
N LEU A 275 1.56 16.10 1.49
CA LEU A 275 1.31 16.99 2.61
C LEU A 275 1.57 18.43 2.17
N ASP A 276 0.60 19.32 2.41
CA ASP A 276 0.70 20.77 2.18
C ASP A 276 1.25 21.17 0.80
N GLY A 277 0.86 20.43 -0.25
CA GLY A 277 1.28 20.68 -1.63
C GLY A 277 2.63 20.07 -2.01
N TYR A 278 3.20 19.20 -1.18
CA TYR A 278 4.48 18.54 -1.41
C TYR A 278 4.39 17.03 -1.26
N LEU A 279 5.13 16.31 -2.10
CA LEU A 279 5.24 14.86 -2.13
C LEU A 279 6.55 14.44 -1.48
N TYR A 280 6.49 13.63 -0.42
CA TYR A 280 7.63 13.14 0.34
C TYR A 280 7.76 11.62 0.20
N GLY A 281 8.93 11.13 -0.21
CA GLY A 281 9.19 9.69 -0.29
C GLY A 281 10.65 9.36 -0.56
N SER A 282 11.02 8.08 -0.50
CA SER A 282 12.35 7.63 -0.91
C SER A 282 12.36 7.19 -2.37
N GLY A 283 13.39 7.57 -3.12
CA GLY A 283 13.67 7.02 -4.45
C GLY A 283 14.28 5.62 -4.39
N PHE A 284 14.26 4.90 -5.51
CA PHE A 284 14.78 3.53 -5.60
C PHE A 284 16.26 3.44 -5.21
N ARG A 285 17.05 4.48 -5.51
CA ARG A 285 18.49 4.55 -5.20
C ARG A 285 18.81 4.91 -3.75
N GLY A 286 17.81 5.29 -2.95
CA GLY A 286 17.94 5.50 -1.50
C GLY A 286 17.95 6.96 -1.03
N ASP A 287 17.96 7.93 -1.95
CA ASP A 287 17.77 9.34 -1.61
C ASP A 287 16.32 9.60 -1.17
N TRP A 288 16.14 10.52 -0.24
CA TRP A 288 14.84 11.03 0.18
C TRP A 288 14.52 12.31 -0.57
N ILE A 289 13.34 12.34 -1.17
CA ILE A 289 13.01 13.30 -2.22
C ILE A 289 11.72 14.02 -1.84
N CYS A 290 11.71 15.33 -2.11
CA CYS A 290 10.52 16.15 -2.06
C CYS A 290 10.24 16.77 -3.43
N LEU A 291 9.05 16.57 -3.95
CA LEU A 291 8.55 17.26 -5.15
C LEU A 291 7.41 18.22 -4.77
N GLU A 292 7.32 19.35 -5.45
CA GLU A 292 6.11 20.20 -5.41
C GLU A 292 4.99 19.54 -6.23
N TRP A 293 3.81 19.37 -5.64
CA TRP A 293 2.66 18.69 -6.24
C TRP A 293 2.23 19.32 -7.56
N GLU A 294 2.09 20.65 -7.61
CA GLU A 294 1.53 21.33 -8.78
C GLU A 294 2.43 21.25 -10.02
N SER A 295 3.74 21.30 -9.84
CA SER A 295 4.70 21.49 -10.92
C SER A 295 5.64 20.31 -11.15
N GLY A 296 5.76 19.38 -10.20
CA GLY A 296 6.77 18.32 -10.21
C GLY A 296 8.18 18.83 -9.91
N LYS A 297 8.34 20.10 -9.53
CA LYS A 297 9.63 20.70 -9.21
C LYS A 297 10.30 19.96 -8.05
N LEU A 298 11.55 19.57 -8.26
CA LEU A 298 12.40 19.04 -7.20
C LEU A 298 12.69 20.13 -6.17
N MET A 299 12.29 19.87 -4.93
CA MET A 299 12.58 20.75 -3.80
C MET A 299 13.90 20.34 -3.14
N TYR A 300 14.09 19.03 -2.92
CA TYR A 300 15.36 18.45 -2.51
C TYR A 300 15.43 16.95 -2.90
N ALA A 301 16.65 16.45 -3.02
CA ALA A 301 17.00 15.03 -3.03
C ALA A 301 18.22 14.86 -2.13
N GLU A 302 18.05 14.28 -0.95
CA GLU A 302 19.07 14.25 0.09
C GLU A 302 19.20 12.86 0.73
N PRO A 303 20.38 12.51 1.27
CA PRO A 303 20.54 11.28 2.04
C PRO A 303 19.63 11.25 3.27
N GLY A 304 19.23 10.04 3.68
CA GLY A 304 18.48 9.81 4.91
C GLY A 304 18.82 8.45 5.51
N VAL A 305 17.82 7.68 5.92
CA VAL A 305 18.01 6.35 6.51
C VAL A 305 18.29 5.22 5.50
N ASP A 306 18.59 5.55 4.24
CA ASP A 306 18.54 4.68 3.05
C ASP A 306 17.10 4.50 2.48
N LYS A 307 16.94 3.73 1.40
CA LYS A 307 15.64 3.41 0.77
C LYS A 307 14.70 2.79 1.79
N GLY A 308 13.46 3.26 1.86
CA GLY A 308 12.57 2.87 2.94
C GLY A 308 11.09 3.14 2.74
N SER A 309 10.34 2.77 3.76
CA SER A 309 8.94 3.14 3.94
C SER A 309 8.80 4.34 4.87
N LEU A 310 7.65 5.00 4.82
CA LEU A 310 7.34 6.12 5.70
C LEU A 310 5.89 6.15 6.16
N THR A 311 5.67 6.87 7.26
CA THR A 311 4.36 7.38 7.68
C THR A 311 4.51 8.80 8.21
N TYR A 312 3.40 9.50 8.37
CA TYR A 312 3.36 10.86 8.90
C TYR A 312 2.51 10.88 10.18
N ALA A 313 3.02 11.53 11.22
CA ALA A 313 2.25 11.85 12.41
C ALA A 313 2.81 13.10 13.11
N ASP A 314 1.90 13.95 13.60
CA ASP A 314 2.23 15.14 14.40
C ASP A 314 3.34 16.01 13.78
N GLY A 315 3.30 16.28 12.47
CA GLY A 315 4.29 17.11 11.78
C GLY A 315 5.64 16.46 11.49
N MET A 316 5.77 15.15 11.72
CA MET A 316 7.01 14.40 11.48
C MET A 316 6.77 13.24 10.51
N LEU A 317 7.75 13.00 9.64
CA LEU A 317 7.90 11.74 8.91
C LEU A 317 8.65 10.75 9.80
N TYR A 318 8.04 9.58 9.96
CA TYR A 318 8.65 8.41 10.56
C TYR A 318 9.12 7.52 9.42
N THR A 319 10.44 7.39 9.26
CA THR A 319 11.05 6.69 8.13
C THR A 319 11.65 5.37 8.60
N LEU A 320 11.50 4.31 7.80
CA LEU A 320 12.08 2.99 8.08
C LEU A 320 12.76 2.47 6.83
N SER A 321 14.07 2.27 6.90
CA SER A 321 14.79 1.73 5.76
C SER A 321 14.74 0.22 5.68
N GLU A 322 14.98 -0.28 4.47
CA GLU A 322 15.06 -1.72 4.22
C GLU A 322 16.19 -2.41 4.99
N ASN A 323 17.13 -1.64 5.55
CA ASN A 323 18.23 -2.09 6.39
C ASN A 323 18.04 -1.71 7.87
N ARG A 324 16.78 -1.58 8.33
CA ARG A 324 16.39 -1.44 9.76
C ARG A 324 16.73 -0.10 10.42
N LYS A 325 17.23 0.89 9.68
CA LYS A 325 17.43 2.24 10.23
C LYS A 325 16.09 2.95 10.30
N VAL A 326 15.80 3.56 11.43
CA VAL A 326 14.56 4.30 11.67
C VAL A 326 14.91 5.76 11.89
N GLY A 327 14.26 6.67 11.18
CA GLY A 327 14.50 8.10 11.25
C GLY A 327 13.25 8.87 11.64
N LEU A 328 13.47 10.00 12.31
CA LEU A 328 12.45 11.01 12.54
C LEU A 328 12.86 12.28 11.81
N VAL A 329 12.02 12.74 10.90
CA VAL A 329 12.32 13.84 10.00
C VAL A 329 11.18 14.84 10.04
N GLU A 330 11.49 16.13 10.04
CA GLU A 330 10.48 17.17 9.94
C GLU A 330 9.92 17.21 8.51
N ALA A 331 8.60 17.25 8.35
CA ALA A 331 7.96 17.23 7.03
C ALA A 331 7.94 18.64 6.41
N VAL A 332 9.08 19.12 5.91
CA VAL A 332 9.23 20.45 5.30
C VAL A 332 9.88 20.35 3.92
N PRO A 333 9.52 21.22 2.96
CA PRO A 333 10.04 21.14 1.59
C PRO A 333 11.46 21.69 1.44
N THR A 334 12.10 22.15 2.52
CA THR A 334 13.41 22.81 2.46
C THR A 334 14.60 21.89 2.66
N GLY A 335 14.39 20.61 2.99
CA GLY A 335 15.44 19.60 3.16
C GLY A 335 14.98 18.36 3.94
N HIS A 336 15.82 17.33 4.00
CA HIS A 336 15.58 16.06 4.68
C HIS A 336 16.47 15.89 5.92
N ALA A 337 16.34 16.80 6.88
CA ALA A 337 17.15 16.74 8.10
C ALA A 337 16.63 15.66 9.07
N VAL A 338 17.33 14.52 9.14
CA VAL A 338 17.08 13.47 10.15
C VAL A 338 17.39 14.04 11.53
N LYS A 339 16.34 14.31 12.32
CA LYS A 339 16.45 14.91 13.66
C LYS A 339 17.01 13.92 14.68
N SER A 340 16.52 12.69 14.62
CA SER A 340 16.96 11.58 15.46
C SER A 340 16.76 10.27 14.73
N GLN A 341 17.57 9.27 15.06
CA GLN A 341 17.48 7.95 14.46
C GLN A 341 17.89 6.86 15.44
N PHE A 342 17.45 5.64 15.17
CA PHE A 342 17.90 4.44 15.84
C PHE A 342 17.84 3.25 14.87
N GLU A 343 18.29 2.09 15.31
CA GLU A 343 18.23 0.86 14.53
C GLU A 343 17.28 -0.12 15.19
N LEU A 344 16.38 -0.73 14.41
CA LEU A 344 15.52 -1.80 14.94
C LEU A 344 16.40 -2.95 15.45
N PRO A 345 16.07 -3.54 16.62
CA PRO A 345 16.78 -4.71 17.13
C PRO A 345 16.89 -5.80 16.06
N SER A 346 18.04 -6.48 16.01
CA SER A 346 18.16 -7.69 15.22
C SER A 346 17.20 -8.73 15.78
N GLY A 347 16.39 -9.35 14.92
CA GLY A 347 15.45 -10.36 15.38
C GLY A 347 14.61 -11.01 14.30
N GLY A 348 14.37 -10.30 13.19
CA GLY A 348 13.89 -10.86 11.93
C GLY A 348 15.01 -11.18 10.94
N GLN A 349 14.70 -11.92 9.88
CA GLN A 349 15.60 -12.17 8.74
C GLN A 349 15.30 -11.22 7.57
N GLY A 350 16.31 -10.89 6.78
CA GLY A 350 16.13 -10.14 5.54
C GLY A 350 15.80 -8.65 5.71
N LYS A 351 15.16 -8.08 4.69
CA LYS A 351 14.85 -6.65 4.57
C LYS A 351 13.67 -6.24 5.46
N SER A 352 13.57 -4.95 5.78
CA SER A 352 12.42 -4.36 6.47
C SER A 352 11.61 -3.47 5.53
N TRP A 353 10.49 -3.97 5.01
CA TRP A 353 9.66 -3.23 4.03
C TRP A 353 8.28 -2.85 4.56
N ALA A 354 7.92 -3.30 5.76
CA ALA A 354 6.65 -2.94 6.37
C ALA A 354 6.58 -1.43 6.57
N HIS A 355 5.42 -0.83 6.33
CA HIS A 355 5.23 0.58 6.63
C HIS A 355 5.22 0.79 8.16
N PRO A 356 5.90 1.83 8.68
CA PRO A 356 5.75 2.23 10.06
C PRO A 356 4.31 2.69 10.32
N VAL A 357 3.77 2.40 11.50
CA VAL A 357 2.44 2.87 11.90
C VAL A 357 2.55 3.66 13.19
N VAL A 358 1.96 4.85 13.24
CA VAL A 358 1.88 5.66 14.45
C VAL A 358 0.42 5.79 14.86
N CYS A 359 0.08 5.32 16.06
CA CYS A 359 -1.27 5.38 16.59
C CYS A 359 -1.26 5.48 18.12
N GLY A 360 -2.09 6.35 18.69
CA GLY A 360 -2.25 6.46 20.14
C GLY A 360 -0.99 6.90 20.90
N GLY A 361 -0.01 7.52 20.22
CA GLY A 361 1.29 7.86 20.80
C GLY A 361 2.29 6.71 20.84
N ARG A 362 2.03 5.62 20.10
CA ARG A 362 2.97 4.51 19.88
C ARG A 362 3.36 4.41 18.41
N LEU A 363 4.61 4.05 18.16
CA LEU A 363 5.17 3.71 16.87
C LEU A 363 5.32 2.19 16.78
N TYR A 364 4.71 1.58 15.77
CA TYR A 364 4.73 0.14 15.51
C TYR A 364 5.62 -0.13 14.31
N LEU A 365 6.60 -1.01 14.51
CA LEU A 365 7.60 -1.35 13.51
C LEU A 365 7.74 -2.86 13.41
N ARG A 366 7.62 -3.37 12.19
CA ARG A 366 7.77 -4.80 11.92
C ARG A 366 9.08 -5.09 11.19
N HIS A 367 9.72 -6.18 11.60
CA HIS A 367 10.80 -6.81 10.87
C HIS A 367 10.58 -8.33 10.83
N SER A 368 10.17 -8.86 9.68
CA SER A 368 9.92 -10.29 9.47
C SER A 368 8.93 -10.86 10.51
N ASP A 369 9.38 -11.77 11.38
CA ASP A 369 8.58 -12.46 12.41
C ASP A 369 8.34 -11.66 13.70
N GLN A 370 8.84 -10.42 13.76
CA GLN A 370 8.85 -9.58 14.95
C GLN A 370 8.12 -8.26 14.73
N LEU A 371 7.27 -7.89 15.69
CA LEU A 371 6.64 -6.58 15.80
C LEU A 371 7.05 -5.91 17.11
N SER A 372 7.51 -4.66 17.03
CA SER A 372 7.93 -3.85 18.17
C SER A 372 7.06 -2.59 18.27
N ALA A 373 6.69 -2.21 19.49
CA ALA A 373 6.01 -0.96 19.77
C ALA A 373 6.87 -0.04 20.64
N TYR A 374 6.97 1.23 20.23
CA TYR A 374 7.77 2.24 20.90
C TYR A 374 6.91 3.43 21.34
N ASN A 375 7.18 3.99 22.53
CA ASN A 375 6.48 5.17 23.02
C ASN A 375 7.03 6.44 22.32
N VAL A 376 6.18 7.13 21.56
CA VAL A 376 6.55 8.34 20.80
C VAL A 376 5.70 9.57 21.14
N ARG A 377 4.82 9.44 22.14
CA ARG A 377 4.10 10.57 22.73
C ARG A 377 5.10 11.55 23.36
N ALA A 378 4.89 12.84 23.18
CA ALA A 378 5.62 13.82 23.97
C ALA A 378 5.18 13.70 25.44
N GLU A 379 6.11 13.81 26.38
CA GLU A 379 5.73 13.98 27.79
C GLU A 379 4.96 15.32 27.94
N PRO A 380 3.89 15.37 28.77
CA PRO A 380 3.05 16.56 28.94
C PRO A 380 3.78 17.81 29.40
#